data_AF-A0A329RBR2-F1
#
_entry.id   AF-A0A329RBR2-F1
#
_cell.length_a   1.000
_cell.length_b   1.000
_cell.length_c   1.000
_cell.angle_alpha   90.00
_cell.angle_beta   90.00
_cell.angle_gamma   90.00
#
_symmetry.space_group_name_H-M   'P 1'
#
loop_
_entity.id
_entity.type
_entity.pdbx_description
1 polymer ?
#
loop_
_entity_poly.entity_id
_entity_poly.type
_entity_poly.pdbx_seq_one_letter_code
_entity_poly.pdbx_strand_id
1 'polypeptide(L)'
;MRRAARGLNTPSGTVGQELAAEKYFAEFLESAGLSSTALDAMNCSLSKETSLPTKNFYSLLTAFSIFLQTKKSTRARSGDGLLAKSTALGYSSQTLNMLCERYPSALSDSQRIAKIPGKMGSNIEERNLRTNVQTNDAPGCTVNDLCVLVGHLIVHAEVATGLKAVHDAALLNLMWHTFGRVIDTCFARKHQLLIAASGELFLHIARIVV
;
A
#
# COMPACT_ATOMS: atom_id res chain seq x y z
N MET A 1 3.14 -21.40 -10.05
CA MET A 1 2.43 -22.09 -8.95
C MET A 1 1.09 -22.54 -9.50
N ARG A 2 0.75 -23.82 -9.42
CA ARG A 2 -0.60 -24.31 -9.74
C ARG A 2 -1.21 -24.89 -8.48
N ARG A 3 -2.44 -24.53 -8.18
CA ARG A 3 -3.26 -25.18 -7.16
C ARG A 3 -3.54 -26.64 -7.54
N ALA A 4 -3.71 -27.51 -6.54
CA ALA A 4 -4.12 -28.89 -6.79
C ALA A 4 -5.52 -28.92 -7.44
N ALA A 5 -5.74 -29.82 -8.39
CA ALA A 5 -7.01 -29.90 -9.12
C ALA A 5 -8.15 -30.27 -8.16
N ARG A 6 -9.12 -29.36 -8.01
CA ARG A 6 -10.40 -29.68 -7.35
C ARG A 6 -11.24 -30.48 -8.35
N GLY A 7 -11.91 -31.53 -7.86
CA GLY A 7 -12.67 -32.47 -8.69
C GLY A 7 -13.74 -31.82 -9.56
N LEU A 8 -14.33 -32.62 -10.47
CA LEU A 8 -15.26 -32.26 -11.57
C LEU A 8 -16.50 -31.40 -11.22
N ASN A 9 -16.68 -30.99 -9.96
CA ASN A 9 -17.85 -30.24 -9.46
C ASN A 9 -17.59 -28.73 -9.25
N THR A 10 -16.46 -28.20 -9.70
CA THR A 10 -16.14 -26.78 -9.50
C THR A 10 -16.80 -25.92 -10.60
N PRO A 11 -17.64 -24.91 -10.27
CA PRO A 11 -18.30 -24.08 -11.28
C PRO A 11 -17.28 -23.42 -12.21
N SER A 12 -17.56 -23.38 -13.51
CA SER A 12 -16.66 -22.81 -14.53
C SER A 12 -16.25 -21.35 -14.24
N GLY A 13 -17.15 -20.56 -13.65
CA GLY A 13 -16.87 -19.19 -13.20
C GLY A 13 -15.82 -19.12 -12.08
N THR A 14 -15.78 -20.11 -11.19
CA THR A 14 -14.81 -20.21 -10.09
C THR A 14 -13.42 -20.53 -10.63
N VAL A 15 -13.32 -21.45 -11.60
CA VAL A 15 -12.04 -21.80 -12.25
C VAL A 15 -11.42 -20.59 -12.95
N GLY A 16 -12.23 -19.79 -13.66
CA GLY A 16 -11.76 -18.56 -14.30
C GLY A 16 -11.24 -17.51 -13.30
N GLN A 17 -11.90 -17.38 -12.15
CA GLN A 17 -11.42 -16.50 -11.08
C GLN A 17 -10.15 -17.00 -10.42
N GLU A 18 -10.01 -18.31 -10.21
CA GLU A 18 -8.80 -18.93 -9.67
C GLU A 18 -7.59 -18.69 -10.57
N LEU A 19 -7.70 -18.95 -11.87
CA LEU A 19 -6.63 -18.70 -12.84
C LEU A 19 -6.22 -17.22 -12.89
N ALA A 20 -7.20 -16.32 -12.82
CA ALA A 20 -6.91 -14.90 -12.75
C ALA A 20 -6.19 -14.52 -11.43
N ALA A 21 -6.62 -15.07 -10.29
CA ALA A 21 -5.98 -14.83 -9.01
C ALA A 21 -4.52 -15.34 -9.01
N GLU A 22 -4.28 -16.55 -9.52
CA GLU A 22 -2.93 -17.12 -9.67
C GLU A 22 -2.04 -16.23 -10.54
N LYS A 23 -2.57 -15.73 -11.66
CA LYS A 23 -1.85 -14.80 -12.55
C LYS A 23 -1.45 -13.52 -11.81
N TYR A 24 -2.40 -12.86 -11.14
CA TYR A 24 -2.11 -11.62 -10.43
C TYR A 24 -1.14 -11.82 -9.27
N PHE A 25 -1.20 -12.97 -8.59
CA PHE A 25 -0.27 -13.30 -7.54
C PHE A 25 1.14 -13.58 -8.09
N ALA A 26 1.26 -14.25 -9.24
CA ALA A 26 2.55 -14.44 -9.90
C ALA A 26 3.18 -13.10 -10.32
N GLU A 27 2.40 -12.20 -10.92
CA GLU A 27 2.86 -10.84 -11.26
C GLU A 27 3.32 -10.06 -10.02
N PHE A 28 2.59 -10.19 -8.91
CA PHE A 28 3.00 -9.58 -7.64
C PHE A 28 4.35 -10.12 -7.16
N LEU A 29 4.54 -11.43 -7.16
CA LEU A 29 5.79 -12.03 -6.71
C LEU A 29 6.96 -11.61 -7.60
N GLU A 30 6.77 -11.57 -8.91
CA GLU A 30 7.77 -11.05 -9.84
C GLU A 30 8.12 -9.59 -9.53
N SER A 31 7.12 -8.73 -9.31
CA SER A 31 7.35 -7.33 -8.93
C SER A 31 8.06 -7.15 -7.58
N ALA A 32 7.93 -8.14 -6.70
CA ALA A 32 8.61 -8.18 -5.40
C ALA A 32 9.98 -8.88 -5.46
N GLY A 33 10.44 -9.33 -6.63
CA GLY A 33 11.67 -10.10 -6.79
C GLY A 33 11.63 -11.48 -6.11
N LEU A 34 10.44 -12.04 -5.91
CA LEU A 34 10.21 -13.32 -5.26
C LEU A 34 9.89 -14.40 -6.28
N SER A 35 10.54 -15.56 -6.13
CA SER A 35 10.21 -16.77 -6.89
C SER A 35 9.20 -17.64 -6.15
N SER A 36 8.59 -18.61 -6.85
CA SER A 36 7.77 -19.62 -6.18
C SER A 36 8.56 -20.46 -5.16
N THR A 37 9.87 -20.65 -5.37
CA THR A 37 10.73 -21.38 -4.44
C THR A 37 11.04 -20.57 -3.17
N ALA A 38 10.95 -19.24 -3.24
CA ALA A 38 11.08 -18.36 -2.07
C ALA A 38 9.94 -18.56 -1.06
N LEU A 39 8.75 -18.99 -1.50
CA LEU A 39 7.63 -19.32 -0.59
C LEU A 39 7.89 -20.61 0.19
N ASP A 40 8.46 -21.62 -0.47
CA ASP A 40 8.84 -22.87 0.20
C ASP A 40 9.95 -22.59 1.23
N ALA A 41 10.94 -21.76 0.87
CA ALA A 41 11.98 -21.30 1.80
C ALA A 41 11.40 -20.52 3.00
N MET A 42 10.43 -19.63 2.76
CA MET A 42 9.74 -18.88 3.81
C MET A 42 9.03 -19.81 4.80
N ASN A 43 8.38 -20.87 4.30
CA ASN A 43 7.76 -21.89 5.15
C ASN A 43 8.79 -22.71 5.95
N CYS A 44 9.91 -23.11 5.32
CA CYS A 44 10.98 -23.84 6.00
C CYS A 44 11.66 -23.02 7.11
N SER A 45 11.86 -21.72 6.90
CA SER A 45 12.41 -20.82 7.93
C SER A 45 11.48 -20.66 9.13
N LEU A 46 10.16 -20.65 8.91
CA LEU A 46 9.16 -20.61 9.98
C LEU A 46 9.14 -21.88 10.85
N SER A 47 9.55 -23.02 10.29
CA SER A 47 9.62 -24.29 11.02
C SER A 47 10.93 -24.47 11.82
N LYS A 48 11.94 -23.60 11.67
CA LYS A 48 13.31 -23.88 12.16
C LYS A 48 13.84 -23.04 13.33
N GLU A 49 13.40 -21.82 13.65
CA GLU A 49 13.91 -21.14 14.87
C GLU A 49 13.17 -19.87 15.35
N THR A 50 13.38 -19.60 16.63
CA THR A 50 12.78 -18.68 17.63
C THR A 50 13.12 -17.18 17.47
N SER A 51 13.21 -16.65 16.25
CA SER A 51 13.30 -15.20 16.02
C SER A 51 12.12 -14.69 15.19
N LEU A 52 11.62 -13.50 15.51
CA LEU A 52 10.50 -12.85 14.82
C LEU A 52 10.77 -12.83 13.31
N PRO A 53 10.06 -13.61 12.48
CA PRO A 53 10.31 -13.66 11.06
C PRO A 53 9.79 -12.36 10.45
N THR A 54 10.71 -11.47 10.07
CA THR A 54 10.43 -10.21 9.37
C THR A 54 9.73 -10.45 8.02
N LYS A 55 9.84 -11.68 7.47
CA LYS A 55 9.15 -12.14 6.25
C LYS A 55 8.30 -13.38 6.58
N ASN A 56 7.02 -13.17 6.87
CA ASN A 56 6.04 -14.24 7.07
C ASN A 56 4.88 -14.09 6.07
N PHE A 57 4.08 -15.15 5.93
CA PHE A 57 2.98 -15.17 4.97
C PHE A 57 1.92 -14.08 5.22
N TYR A 58 1.77 -13.57 6.45
CA TYR A 58 0.85 -12.47 6.74
C TYR A 58 1.35 -11.13 6.15
N SER A 59 2.65 -10.86 6.25
CA SER A 59 3.26 -9.69 5.60
C SER A 59 3.14 -9.80 4.07
N LEU A 60 3.37 -11.00 3.52
CA LEU A 60 3.19 -11.27 2.08
C LEU A 60 1.75 -11.02 1.62
N LEU A 61 0.76 -11.54 2.35
CA LEU A 61 -0.67 -11.33 2.08
C LEU A 61 -1.08 -9.85 2.21
N THR A 62 -0.48 -9.13 3.15
CA THR A 62 -0.69 -7.68 3.31
C THR A 62 -0.15 -6.92 2.12
N ALA A 63 1.08 -7.19 1.70
CA ALA A 63 1.70 -6.58 0.53
C ALA A 63 0.93 -6.92 -0.76
N PHE A 64 0.50 -8.17 -0.93
CA PHE A 64 -0.35 -8.57 -2.05
C PHE A 64 -1.70 -7.84 -2.04
N SER A 65 -2.31 -7.63 -0.87
CA SER A 65 -3.55 -6.87 -0.74
C SER A 65 -3.36 -5.40 -1.15
N ILE A 66 -2.21 -4.79 -0.86
CA ILE A 66 -1.86 -3.44 -1.32
C ILE A 66 -1.64 -3.42 -2.83
N PHE A 67 -0.98 -4.44 -3.38
CA PHE A 67 -0.82 -4.59 -4.82
C PHE A 67 -2.18 -4.64 -5.53
N LEU A 68 -3.14 -5.44 -5.05
CA LEU A 68 -4.48 -5.52 -5.65
C LEU A 68 -5.25 -4.20 -5.59
N GLN A 69 -5.06 -3.38 -4.54
CA GLN A 69 -5.71 -2.06 -4.42
C GLN A 69 -5.24 -1.06 -5.49
N THR A 70 -4.00 -1.21 -5.96
CA THR A 70 -3.35 -0.27 -6.89
C THR A 70 -3.19 -0.84 -8.30
N LYS A 71 -3.55 -2.11 -8.51
CA LYS A 71 -3.41 -2.78 -9.79
C LYS A 71 -4.48 -2.31 -10.78
N LYS A 72 -4.01 -1.82 -11.92
CA LYS A 72 -4.87 -1.51 -13.07
C LYS A 72 -5.36 -2.77 -13.74
N SER A 73 -6.61 -2.75 -14.19
CA SER A 73 -7.25 -3.84 -14.92
C SER A 73 -7.89 -3.31 -16.19
N THR A 74 -7.64 -3.99 -17.31
CA THR A 74 -8.32 -3.71 -18.59
C THR A 74 -9.81 -4.04 -18.55
N ARG A 75 -10.27 -4.75 -17.51
CA ARG A 75 -11.68 -5.06 -17.24
C ARG A 75 -12.30 -4.15 -16.17
N ALA A 76 -11.54 -3.17 -15.67
CA ALA A 76 -12.05 -2.21 -14.71
C ALA A 76 -13.20 -1.41 -15.33
N ARG A 77 -14.27 -1.23 -14.55
CA ARG A 77 -15.43 -0.43 -14.93
C ARG A 77 -15.39 0.98 -14.32
N SER A 78 -14.45 1.23 -13.41
CA SER A 78 -14.22 2.53 -12.79
C SER A 78 -13.30 3.41 -13.66
N GLY A 79 -13.51 4.73 -13.61
CA GLY A 79 -12.71 5.70 -14.39
C GLY A 79 -11.22 5.73 -14.02
N ASP A 80 -10.87 5.26 -12.83
CA ASP A 80 -9.47 5.09 -12.37
C ASP A 80 -8.76 3.87 -12.97
N GLY A 81 -9.49 2.98 -13.64
CA GLY A 81 -8.95 1.75 -14.23
C GLY A 81 -8.46 0.70 -13.22
N LEU A 82 -8.77 0.83 -11.93
CA LEU A 82 -8.35 -0.07 -10.85
C LEU A 82 -9.33 -1.24 -10.67
N LEU A 83 -8.88 -2.29 -9.97
CA LEU A 83 -9.74 -3.42 -9.64
C LEU A 83 -10.95 -2.99 -8.79
N ALA A 84 -12.13 -3.51 -9.16
CA ALA A 84 -13.33 -3.38 -8.34
C ALA A 84 -13.17 -4.14 -7.01
N LYS A 85 -13.79 -3.63 -5.93
CA LYS A 85 -13.74 -4.21 -4.57
C LYS A 85 -14.01 -5.72 -4.57
N SER A 86 -15.10 -6.14 -5.21
CA SER A 86 -15.48 -7.56 -5.28
C SER A 86 -14.45 -8.43 -6.01
N THR A 87 -13.80 -7.89 -7.05
CA THR A 87 -12.79 -8.62 -7.81
C THR A 87 -11.49 -8.76 -7.01
N ALA A 88 -11.04 -7.68 -6.38
CA ALA A 88 -9.86 -7.70 -5.51
C ALA A 88 -10.04 -8.66 -4.34
N LEU A 89 -11.21 -8.63 -3.67
CA LEU A 89 -11.54 -9.56 -2.60
C LEU A 89 -11.60 -11.02 -3.11
N GLY A 90 -12.15 -11.25 -4.29
CA GLY A 90 -12.16 -12.56 -4.93
C GLY A 90 -10.74 -13.11 -5.16
N TYR A 91 -9.84 -12.30 -5.73
CA TYR A 91 -8.46 -12.71 -5.98
C TYR A 91 -7.67 -12.94 -4.69
N SER A 92 -7.85 -12.08 -3.69
CA SER A 92 -7.26 -12.24 -2.37
C SER A 92 -7.74 -13.54 -1.71
N SER A 93 -9.04 -13.83 -1.74
CA SER A 93 -9.60 -15.06 -1.19
C SER A 93 -9.05 -16.31 -1.89
N GLN A 94 -8.99 -16.34 -3.23
CA GLN A 94 -8.47 -17.49 -3.95
C GLN A 94 -6.98 -17.73 -3.68
N THR A 95 -6.19 -16.67 -3.64
CA THR A 95 -4.75 -16.74 -3.33
C THR A 95 -4.53 -17.22 -1.90
N LEU A 96 -5.29 -16.67 -0.94
CA LEU A 96 -5.25 -17.08 0.45
C LEU A 96 -5.59 -18.57 0.59
N ASN A 97 -6.67 -19.03 -0.04
CA ASN A 97 -7.07 -20.43 0.05
C ASN A 97 -6.00 -21.36 -0.55
N MET A 98 -5.38 -20.97 -1.67
CA MET A 98 -4.25 -21.72 -2.26
C MET A 98 -3.05 -21.78 -1.29
N LEU A 99 -2.72 -20.67 -0.62
CA LEU A 99 -1.62 -20.63 0.35
C LEU A 99 -1.94 -21.44 1.61
N CYS A 100 -3.17 -21.39 2.12
CA CYS A 100 -3.62 -22.20 3.25
C CYS A 100 -3.59 -23.71 2.94
N GLU A 101 -3.96 -24.10 1.72
CA GLU A 101 -3.86 -25.50 1.27
C GLU A 101 -2.41 -25.97 1.21
N ARG A 102 -1.47 -25.10 0.80
CA ARG A 102 -0.06 -25.44 0.61
C ARG A 102 0.78 -25.33 1.89
N TYR A 103 0.45 -24.38 2.78
CA TYR A 103 1.22 -24.05 3.98
C TYR A 103 0.30 -23.89 5.21
N PRO A 104 -0.46 -24.92 5.60
CA PRO A 104 -1.49 -24.80 6.65
C PRO A 104 -0.91 -24.40 8.02
N SER A 105 0.29 -24.89 8.36
CA SER A 105 0.96 -24.57 9.63
C SER A 105 1.45 -23.12 9.72
N ALA A 106 1.77 -22.48 8.58
CA ALA A 106 2.25 -21.11 8.51
C ALA A 106 1.13 -20.06 8.48
N LEU A 107 -0.12 -20.50 8.29
CA LEU A 107 -1.32 -19.68 8.15
C LEU A 107 -2.42 -20.13 9.14
N SER A 108 -2.04 -20.31 10.40
CA SER A 108 -2.94 -20.82 11.45
C SER A 108 -3.80 -19.75 12.15
N ASP A 109 -3.32 -18.49 12.22
CA ASP A 109 -4.07 -17.36 12.80
C ASP A 109 -5.18 -16.89 11.86
N SER A 110 -6.37 -17.45 12.04
CA SER A 110 -7.57 -17.13 11.28
C SER A 110 -8.06 -15.70 11.49
N GLN A 111 -7.86 -15.12 12.68
CA GLN A 111 -8.25 -13.74 12.96
C GLN A 111 -7.40 -12.75 12.17
N ARG A 112 -6.08 -12.97 12.13
CA ARG A 112 -5.17 -12.13 11.35
C ARG A 112 -5.42 -12.26 9.86
N ILE A 113 -5.70 -13.48 9.38
CA ILE A 113 -6.11 -13.74 8.00
C ILE A 113 -7.38 -12.97 7.65
N ALA A 114 -8.41 -12.98 8.50
CA ALA A 114 -9.68 -12.29 8.23
C ALA A 114 -9.55 -10.76 8.18
N LYS A 115 -8.62 -10.18 8.97
CA LYS A 115 -8.41 -8.71 9.01
C LYS A 115 -7.84 -8.13 7.72
N ILE A 116 -6.99 -8.88 7.01
CA ILE A 116 -6.31 -8.42 5.78
C ILE A 116 -7.31 -8.05 4.66
N PRO A 117 -8.20 -8.95 4.20
CA PRO A 117 -9.19 -8.62 3.18
C PRO A 117 -10.22 -7.60 3.67
N GLY A 118 -10.56 -7.60 4.96
CA GLY A 118 -11.43 -6.57 5.56
C GLY A 118 -10.85 -5.16 5.40
N LYS A 119 -9.59 -4.96 5.78
CA LYS A 119 -8.90 -3.68 5.64
C LYS A 119 -8.74 -3.27 4.17
N MET A 120 -8.40 -4.22 3.30
CA MET A 120 -8.36 -3.99 1.86
C MET A 120 -9.72 -3.50 1.32
N GLY A 121 -10.82 -4.15 1.74
CA GLY A 121 -12.17 -3.78 1.34
C GLY A 121 -12.54 -2.36 1.76
N SER A 122 -12.23 -1.96 2.99
CA SER A 122 -12.46 -0.61 3.50
C SER A 122 -11.64 0.44 2.74
N ASN A 123 -10.36 0.17 2.47
CA ASN A 123 -9.51 1.09 1.72
C ASN A 123 -10.01 1.34 0.29
N ILE A 124 -10.48 0.29 -0.41
CA ILE A 124 -11.06 0.43 -1.76
C ILE A 124 -12.35 1.26 -1.72
N GLU A 125 -13.17 1.06 -0.69
CA GLU A 125 -14.41 1.81 -0.50
C GLU A 125 -14.14 3.29 -0.21
N GLU A 126 -13.21 3.59 0.70
CA GLU A 126 -12.75 4.95 0.96
C GLU A 126 -12.23 5.63 -0.32
N ARG A 127 -11.43 4.92 -1.11
CA ARG A 127 -10.94 5.40 -2.41
C ARG A 127 -12.08 5.74 -3.38
N ASN A 128 -13.08 4.85 -3.49
CA ASN A 128 -14.23 5.06 -4.36
C ASN A 128 -15.11 6.24 -3.90
N LEU A 129 -15.24 6.45 -2.59
CA LEU A 129 -15.93 7.62 -2.04
C LEU A 129 -15.18 8.91 -2.42
N ARG A 130 -13.86 8.93 -2.33
CA ARG A 130 -13.04 10.09 -2.72
C ARG A 130 -13.15 10.43 -4.20
N THR A 131 -13.16 9.44 -5.10
CA THR A 131 -13.35 9.70 -6.54
C THR A 131 -14.70 10.34 -6.88
N ASN A 132 -15.73 10.15 -6.06
CA ASN A 132 -17.05 10.77 -6.26
C ASN A 132 -17.18 12.16 -5.62
N VAL A 133 -16.29 12.53 -4.69
CA VAL A 133 -16.28 13.82 -3.98
C VAL A 133 -15.33 14.82 -4.66
N GLN A 134 -14.28 14.36 -5.34
CA GLN A 134 -13.18 15.18 -5.87
C GLN A 134 -13.35 15.65 -7.33
N THR A 135 -14.57 15.93 -7.81
CA THR A 135 -14.75 16.52 -9.15
C THR A 135 -14.46 18.02 -9.22
N ASN A 136 -14.24 18.69 -8.07
CA ASN A 136 -14.04 20.14 -7.97
C ASN A 136 -12.74 20.56 -7.27
N ASP A 137 -11.84 19.63 -6.91
CA ASP A 137 -10.56 19.98 -6.28
C ASP A 137 -9.58 20.52 -7.33
N ALA A 138 -8.79 21.53 -6.94
CA ALA A 138 -7.65 21.98 -7.74
C ALA A 138 -6.67 20.81 -7.98
N PRO A 139 -6.04 20.70 -9.17
CA PRO A 139 -5.10 19.64 -9.45
C PRO A 139 -3.98 19.60 -8.40
N GLY A 140 -3.53 18.38 -8.07
CA GLY A 140 -2.46 18.20 -7.09
C GLY A 140 -1.18 18.92 -7.53
N CYS A 141 -0.54 19.63 -6.58
CA CYS A 141 0.76 20.26 -6.77
C CYS A 141 1.77 19.24 -7.30
N THR A 142 2.47 19.54 -8.39
CA THR A 142 3.53 18.70 -8.95
C THR A 142 4.91 19.10 -8.42
N VAL A 143 5.93 18.29 -8.68
CA VAL A 143 7.33 18.64 -8.36
C VAL A 143 7.75 19.93 -9.08
N ASN A 144 7.27 20.16 -10.31
CA ASN A 144 7.58 21.39 -11.05
C ASN A 144 6.91 22.61 -10.39
N ASP A 145 5.65 22.48 -9.95
CA ASP A 145 4.96 23.55 -9.23
C ASP A 145 5.68 23.89 -7.92
N LEU A 146 6.17 22.87 -7.22
CA LEU A 146 6.99 23.04 -6.03
C LEU A 146 8.32 23.75 -6.32
N CYS A 147 9.03 23.36 -7.38
CA CYS A 147 10.25 24.03 -7.81
C CYS A 147 10.03 25.51 -8.11
N VAL A 148 8.89 25.85 -8.74
CA VAL A 148 8.50 27.25 -9.02
C VAL A 148 8.24 28.01 -7.71
N LEU A 149 7.50 27.42 -6.77
CA LEU A 149 7.22 28.03 -5.46
C LEU A 149 8.48 28.28 -4.64
N VAL A 150 9.37 27.28 -4.57
CA VAL A 150 10.66 27.37 -3.88
C VAL A 150 11.56 28.42 -4.53
N GLY A 151 11.65 28.41 -5.86
CA GLY A 151 12.39 29.42 -6.61
C GLY A 151 11.87 30.83 -6.34
N HIS A 152 10.55 31.02 -6.34
CA HIS A 152 9.93 32.31 -6.03
C HIS A 152 10.24 32.77 -4.59
N LEU A 153 10.13 31.88 -3.60
CA LEU A 153 10.46 32.21 -2.20
C LEU A 153 11.93 32.64 -2.06
N ILE A 154 12.86 31.97 -2.74
CA ILE A 154 14.29 32.29 -2.68
C ILE A 154 14.61 33.60 -3.42
N VAL A 155 14.04 33.82 -4.60
CA VAL A 155 14.30 35.02 -5.43
C VAL A 155 13.75 36.29 -4.75
N HIS A 156 12.64 36.18 -4.03
CA HIS A 156 12.01 37.31 -3.34
C HIS A 156 12.36 37.41 -1.85
N ALA A 157 13.40 36.68 -1.42
CA ALA A 157 13.91 36.78 -0.05
C ALA A 157 14.56 38.15 0.18
N GLU A 158 13.96 38.98 1.04
CA GLU A 158 14.54 40.26 1.46
C GLU A 158 15.87 40.05 2.19
N VAL A 159 16.86 40.92 1.95
CA VAL A 159 18.22 40.77 2.53
C VAL A 159 18.24 40.77 4.07
N ALA A 160 17.28 41.45 4.71
CA ALA A 160 17.16 41.50 6.18
C ALA A 160 16.38 40.32 6.79
N THR A 161 15.51 39.65 6.01
CA THR A 161 14.59 38.62 6.51
C THR A 161 14.70 37.28 5.75
N GLY A 162 15.68 37.16 4.84
CA GLY A 162 15.79 36.06 3.88
C GLY A 162 15.90 34.67 4.52
N LEU A 163 16.29 34.61 5.79
CA LEU A 163 16.24 33.38 6.59
C LEU A 163 14.81 32.81 6.67
N LYS A 164 13.78 33.65 6.80
CA LYS A 164 12.38 33.20 6.84
C LYS A 164 11.92 32.59 5.52
N ALA A 165 12.26 33.20 4.39
CA ALA A 165 11.88 32.69 3.08
C ALA A 165 12.60 31.37 2.74
N VAL A 166 13.86 31.23 3.16
CA VAL A 166 14.61 29.97 3.06
C VAL A 166 14.04 28.90 4.00
N HIS A 167 13.62 29.26 5.22
CA HIS A 167 12.95 28.34 6.14
C HIS A 167 11.59 27.90 5.60
N ASP A 168 10.79 28.81 5.04
CA ASP A 168 9.49 28.50 4.45
C ASP A 168 9.66 27.58 3.22
N ALA A 169 10.70 27.79 2.40
CA ALA A 169 11.04 26.92 1.29
C ALA A 169 11.56 25.53 1.73
N ALA A 170 12.37 25.47 2.79
CA ALA A 170 12.84 24.21 3.38
C ALA A 170 11.68 23.44 4.01
N LEU A 171 10.77 24.12 4.71
CA LEU A 171 9.56 23.52 5.28
C LEU A 171 8.62 23.02 4.18
N LEU A 172 8.44 23.78 3.09
CA LEU A 172 7.62 23.38 1.95
C LEU A 172 8.17 22.12 1.26
N ASN A 173 9.49 22.05 1.05
CA ASN A 173 10.16 20.85 0.54
C ASN A 173 10.09 19.68 1.52
N LEU A 174 10.30 19.93 2.82
CA LEU A 174 10.20 18.91 3.85
C LEU A 174 8.80 18.32 3.88
N MET A 175 7.76 19.17 3.94
CA MET A 175 6.36 18.73 3.92
C MET A 175 6.04 17.94 2.65
N TRP A 176 6.57 18.36 1.49
CA TRP A 176 6.39 17.60 0.25
C TRP A 176 7.06 16.22 0.31
N HIS A 177 8.30 16.12 0.81
CA HIS A 177 9.02 14.85 0.90
C HIS A 177 8.52 13.94 2.03
N THR A 178 8.07 14.49 3.15
CA THR A 178 7.55 13.71 4.29
C THR A 178 6.10 13.30 4.11
N PHE A 179 5.28 14.13 3.45
CA PHE A 179 3.86 13.84 3.28
C PHE A 179 3.49 13.44 1.85
N GLY A 180 4.37 13.62 0.86
CA GLY A 180 4.39 12.90 -0.43
C GLY A 180 3.18 13.08 -1.37
N ARG A 181 2.16 13.80 -0.92
CA ARG A 181 0.87 14.18 -1.54
C ARG A 181 0.00 14.59 -0.34
N VAL A 182 -0.87 15.58 -0.48
CA VAL A 182 -1.78 16.17 0.54
C VAL A 182 -2.58 15.20 1.46
N ILE A 183 -2.45 13.88 1.29
CA ILE A 183 -3.16 12.84 2.03
C ILE A 183 -2.53 12.53 3.40
N ASP A 184 -1.20 12.59 3.59
CA ASP A 184 -0.61 12.21 4.89
C ASP A 184 -0.70 13.32 5.96
N THR A 185 -0.92 14.58 5.55
CA THR A 185 -1.22 15.68 6.47
C THR A 185 -2.56 15.51 7.18
N CYS A 186 -3.52 14.79 6.59
CA CYS A 186 -4.81 14.50 7.22
C CYS A 186 -4.70 13.50 8.39
N PHE A 187 -3.58 12.77 8.51
CA PHE A 187 -3.36 11.75 9.53
C PHE A 187 -2.37 12.15 10.63
N ALA A 188 -1.65 13.26 10.47
CA ALA A 188 -0.78 13.80 11.51
C ALA A 188 -1.63 14.35 12.68
N ARG A 189 -1.59 13.69 13.84
CA ARG A 189 -2.30 14.16 15.04
C ARG A 189 -1.45 15.19 15.78
N LYS A 190 -2.09 16.19 16.40
CA LYS A 190 -1.43 17.29 17.14
C LYS A 190 -0.37 16.83 18.14
N HIS A 191 -0.52 15.66 18.76
CA HIS A 191 0.45 15.10 19.72
C HIS A 191 1.71 14.50 19.07
N GLN A 192 1.76 14.37 17.74
CA GLN A 192 2.92 13.85 17.00
C GLN A 192 3.85 14.98 16.55
N LEU A 193 3.46 16.24 16.77
CA LEU A 193 4.22 17.45 16.45
C LEU A 193 4.69 18.09 17.75
N LEU A 194 6.00 18.28 17.89
CA LEU A 194 6.63 18.94 19.04
C LEU A 194 7.55 20.05 18.51
N ILE A 195 7.55 21.20 19.18
CA ILE A 195 8.49 22.29 18.89
C ILE A 195 9.39 22.41 20.12
N ALA A 196 10.69 22.22 19.94
CA ALA A 196 11.64 22.43 21.02
C ALA A 196 11.85 23.91 21.31
N ALA A 197 12.34 24.23 22.50
CA ALA A 197 12.64 25.60 22.93
C ALA A 197 13.71 26.28 22.05
N SER A 198 14.51 25.49 21.31
CA SER A 198 15.48 25.93 20.31
C SER A 198 14.86 26.32 18.96
N GLY A 199 13.55 26.15 18.78
CA GLY A 199 12.84 26.43 17.52
C GLY A 199 12.84 25.25 16.52
N GLU A 200 13.39 24.11 16.91
CA GLU A 200 13.40 22.90 16.10
C GLU A 200 12.03 22.19 16.13
N LEU A 201 11.53 21.82 14.95
CA LEU A 201 10.29 21.05 14.79
C LEU A 201 10.60 19.55 14.77
N PHE A 202 10.07 18.83 15.75
CA PHE A 202 10.15 17.38 15.86
C PHE A 202 8.83 16.75 15.43
N LEU A 203 8.90 15.83 14.48
CA LEU A 203 7.76 15.05 14.01
C LEU A 203 7.99 13.58 14.36
N HIS A 204 7.18 13.05 15.28
CA HIS A 204 7.26 11.67 15.71
C HIS A 204 6.43 10.77 14.79
N ILE A 205 7.06 10.30 13.70
CA ILE A 205 6.47 9.33 12.78
C ILE A 205 6.86 7.93 13.24
N ALA A 206 5.87 7.10 13.59
CA ALA A 206 6.09 5.66 13.61
C ALA A 206 6.17 5.18 12.16
N ARG A 207 7.40 5.03 11.65
CA ARG A 207 7.62 4.42 10.33
C ARG A 207 7.23 2.95 10.47
N ILE A 208 6.11 2.55 9.88
CA ILE A 208 5.81 1.13 9.68
C ILE A 208 6.84 0.66 8.65
N VAL A 209 7.93 0.08 9.14
CA VAL A 209 8.87 -0.65 8.30
C VAL A 209 8.14 -1.92 7.88
N VAL A 210 7.70 -1.95 6.63
CA VAL A 210 7.16 -3.13 5.95
C VAL A 210 8.31 -3.99 5.47
#